data_AF-A0A659UHE9-F1
#
_entry.id   AF-A0A659UHE9-F1
#
_cell.length_a   1.000
_cell.length_b   1.000
_cell.length_c   1.000
_cell.angle_alpha   90.00
_cell.angle_beta   90.00
_cell.angle_gamma   90.00
#
_symmetry.space_group_name_H-M   'P 1'
#
loop_
_entity.id
_entity.type
_entity.pdbx_description
1 polymer ?
#
loop_
_entity_poly.entity_id
_entity_poly.type
_entity_poly.pdbx_seq_one_letter_code
_entity_poly.pdbx_strand_id
1 'polypeptide(L)'
;VASLESPNQGPTIEISGTVLDEENEAGTSTASLDDLRDRWSRLTDVHQFFGMLKTLKLSRRQAVRMVGQDYAWLLDNDAVRAMFHHAAESEMPIMCFVGNRGCIQ
;
A
#
# COMPACT_ATOMS: atom_id res chain seq x y z
N VAL A 1 14.13 30.68 -3.81
CA VAL A 1 13.69 30.77 -2.40
C VAL A 1 12.80 31.99 -2.19
N ALA A 2 13.24 33.20 -2.55
CA ALA A 2 12.46 34.44 -2.38
C ALA A 2 11.02 34.40 -2.97
N SER A 3 10.77 33.60 -4.02
CA SER A 3 9.45 33.46 -4.63
C SER A 3 8.49 32.52 -3.87
N LEU A 4 8.96 31.75 -2.89
CA LEU A 4 8.17 30.80 -2.09
C LEU A 4 8.23 31.15 -0.60
N GLU A 5 8.68 32.35 -0.26
CA GLU A 5 8.85 32.78 1.12
C GLU A 5 7.49 33.09 1.76
N SER A 6 7.23 32.46 2.91
CA SER A 6 6.05 32.72 3.72
C SER A 6 6.21 34.05 4.49
N PRO A 7 5.16 34.89 4.59
CA PRO A 7 5.18 36.04 5.50
C PRO A 7 5.36 35.67 6.97
N ASN A 8 5.00 34.44 7.36
CA ASN A 8 5.24 33.89 8.69
C ASN A 8 6.51 33.04 8.68
N GLN A 9 7.55 33.52 9.36
CA GLN A 9 8.85 32.87 9.55
C GLN A 9 9.08 32.45 11.02
N GLY A 10 8.00 32.25 11.79
CA GLY A 10 8.08 31.81 13.18
C GLY A 10 8.71 30.41 13.32
N PRO A 11 9.44 30.13 14.42
CA PRO A 11 10.16 28.87 14.61
C PRO A 11 9.27 27.69 15.08
N THR A 12 7.96 27.91 15.20
CA THR A 12 7.00 26.92 15.72
C THR A 12 5.99 26.56 14.63
N ILE A 13 5.64 25.28 14.55
CA ILE A 13 4.59 24.76 13.68
C ILE A 13 3.53 24.11 14.55
N GLU A 14 2.25 24.41 14.28
CA GLU A 14 1.14 23.71 14.91
C GLU A 14 1.04 22.29 14.35
N ILE A 15 0.99 21.31 15.25
CA ILE A 15 0.86 19.90 14.89
C ILE A 15 -0.46 19.41 15.47
N SER A 16 -1.32 18.89 14.60
CA SER A 16 -2.47 18.09 15.00
C SER A 16 -2.08 16.63 14.96
N GLY A 17 -2.29 15.91 16.06
CA GLY A 17 -2.15 14.46 16.07
C GLY A 17 -3.06 13.86 15.00
N THR A 18 -2.52 12.95 14.19
CA THR A 18 -3.40 12.12 13.38
C THR A 18 -4.13 11.20 14.35
N VAL A 19 -5.47 11.14 14.28
CA VAL A 19 -6.18 9.99 14.84
C VAL A 19 -5.51 8.79 14.21
N LEU A 20 -5.06 7.81 15.00
CA LEU A 20 -4.68 6.54 14.41
C LEU A 20 -5.91 6.13 13.62
N ASP A 21 -5.84 6.20 12.29
CA ASP A 21 -6.74 5.43 11.46
C ASP A 21 -6.47 4.02 11.99
N GLU A 22 -7.39 3.50 12.80
CA GLU A 22 -7.54 2.06 12.91
C GLU A 22 -7.72 1.62 11.46
N GLU A 23 -6.63 1.33 10.75
CA GLU A 23 -6.64 0.84 9.38
C GLU A 23 -7.25 -0.56 9.42
N ASN A 24 -8.54 -0.65 9.73
CA ASN A 24 -9.29 -1.88 9.95
C ASN A 24 -8.48 -2.97 10.67
N GLU A 25 -7.81 -2.65 11.78
CA GLU A 25 -7.53 -3.65 12.82
C GLU A 25 -8.90 -4.02 13.41
N ALA A 26 -9.54 -5.02 12.80
CA ALA A 26 -10.78 -5.66 13.28
C ALA A 26 -12.09 -4.83 13.23
N GLY A 27 -12.30 -3.99 12.21
CA GLY A 27 -13.66 -3.72 11.75
C GLY A 27 -14.18 -4.94 11.01
N THR A 28 -15.21 -5.62 11.51
CA THR A 28 -15.80 -6.85 10.94
C THR A 28 -16.08 -6.69 9.44
N SER A 29 -15.12 -7.03 8.58
CA SER A 29 -15.32 -7.00 7.15
C SER A 29 -16.39 -8.03 6.82
N THR A 30 -17.47 -7.58 6.18
CA THR A 30 -18.55 -8.44 5.69
C THR A 30 -18.28 -8.93 4.27
N ALA A 31 -17.12 -8.58 3.68
CA ALA A 31 -16.78 -8.98 2.34
C ALA A 31 -16.52 -10.49 2.28
N SER A 32 -17.25 -11.19 1.41
CA SER A 32 -16.99 -12.61 1.15
C SER A 32 -15.75 -12.77 0.26
N LEU A 33 -15.17 -13.98 0.29
CA LEU A 33 -14.10 -14.35 -0.63
C LEU A 33 -14.54 -14.17 -2.11
N ASP A 34 -15.78 -14.51 -2.42
CA ASP A 34 -16.32 -14.42 -3.79
C ASP A 34 -16.42 -12.96 -4.26
N ASP A 35 -16.89 -12.03 -3.41
CA ASP A 35 -16.96 -10.60 -3.75
C ASP A 35 -15.57 -9.98 -3.92
N LEU A 36 -14.61 -10.39 -3.08
CA LEU A 36 -13.20 -10.00 -3.24
C LEU A 36 -12.64 -10.49 -4.58
N ARG A 37 -12.84 -11.77 -4.92
CA ARG A 37 -12.29 -12.37 -6.14
C ARG A 37 -12.96 -11.83 -7.41
N ASP A 38 -14.29 -11.66 -7.42
CA ASP A 38 -15.00 -11.06 -8.56
C ASP A 38 -14.42 -9.68 -8.88
N ARG A 39 -14.33 -8.81 -7.87
CA ARG A 39 -13.81 -7.45 -8.06
C ARG A 39 -12.33 -7.43 -8.44
N TRP A 40 -11.50 -8.23 -7.79
CA TRP A 40 -10.06 -8.29 -8.09
C TRP A 40 -9.83 -8.77 -9.52
N SER A 41 -10.55 -9.79 -9.97
CA SER A 41 -10.42 -10.34 -11.34
C SER A 41 -10.77 -9.33 -12.44
N ARG A 42 -11.55 -8.30 -12.10
CA ARG A 42 -12.02 -7.26 -13.04
C ARG A 42 -11.17 -6.00 -13.03
N LEU A 43 -10.12 -5.93 -12.21
CA LEU A 43 -9.20 -4.80 -12.20
C LEU A 43 -8.45 -4.75 -13.54
N THR A 44 -8.49 -3.61 -14.20
CA THR A 44 -7.77 -3.35 -15.45
C THR A 44 -6.57 -2.42 -15.25
N ASP A 45 -6.44 -1.85 -14.04
CA ASP A 45 -5.37 -0.94 -13.66
C ASP A 45 -5.00 -1.16 -12.19
N VAL A 46 -3.70 -1.17 -11.88
CA VAL A 46 -3.18 -1.41 -10.52
C VAL A 46 -3.64 -0.36 -9.50
N HIS A 47 -3.93 0.87 -9.93
CA HIS A 47 -4.40 1.96 -9.08
C HIS A 47 -5.86 1.78 -8.63
N GLN A 48 -6.64 0.94 -9.31
CA GLN A 48 -7.99 0.58 -8.89
C GLN A 48 -8.00 -0.28 -7.62
N PHE A 49 -6.89 -0.95 -7.29
CA PHE A 49 -6.77 -1.84 -6.15
C PHE A 49 -7.12 -1.15 -4.81
N PHE A 50 -6.63 0.08 -4.61
CA PHE A 50 -6.93 0.83 -3.38
C PHE A 50 -8.43 1.16 -3.24
N GLY A 51 -9.09 1.52 -4.34
CA GLY A 51 -10.53 1.76 -4.37
C GLY A 51 -11.32 0.50 -4.01
N MET A 52 -10.94 -0.65 -4.56
CA MET A 52 -11.55 -1.94 -4.24
C MET A 52 -11.44 -2.28 -2.74
N LEU A 53 -10.25 -2.11 -2.14
CA LEU A 53 -10.04 -2.34 -0.70
C LEU A 53 -10.98 -1.48 0.15
N LYS A 54 -11.11 -0.19 -0.20
CA LYS A 54 -12.00 0.75 0.50
C LYS A 54 -13.47 0.32 0.40
N THR A 55 -13.92 -0.12 -0.77
CA THR A 55 -15.29 -0.62 -0.99
C THR A 55 -15.59 -1.85 -0.13
N LEU A 56 -14.63 -2.78 -0.05
CA LEU A 56 -14.77 -4.02 0.71
C LEU A 56 -14.46 -3.86 2.21
N LYS A 57 -14.04 -2.66 2.63
CA LYS A 57 -13.56 -2.37 3.99
C LYS A 57 -12.49 -3.37 4.44
N LEU A 58 -11.58 -3.71 3.54
CA LEU A 58 -10.46 -4.61 3.79
C LEU A 58 -9.16 -3.82 3.87
N SER A 59 -8.29 -4.16 4.82
CA SER A 59 -6.89 -3.77 4.73
C SER A 59 -6.21 -4.55 3.61
N ARG A 60 -5.10 -4.01 3.07
CA ARG A 60 -4.29 -4.70 2.05
C ARG A 60 -3.86 -6.09 2.51
N ARG A 61 -3.44 -6.22 3.77
CA ARG A 61 -2.98 -7.48 4.37
C ARG A 61 -4.12 -8.51 4.51
N GLN A 62 -5.33 -8.08 4.85
CA GLN A 62 -6.49 -8.98 4.88
C GLN A 62 -6.80 -9.51 3.48
N ALA A 63 -6.91 -8.61 2.50
CA ALA A 63 -7.23 -8.99 1.12
C ALA A 63 -6.23 -10.00 0.53
N VAL A 64 -4.92 -9.76 0.64
CA VAL A 64 -3.89 -10.69 0.10
C VAL A 64 -3.87 -12.03 0.81
N ARG A 65 -4.25 -12.11 2.09
CA ARG A 65 -4.34 -13.37 2.83
C ARG A 65 -5.59 -14.16 2.49
N MET A 66 -6.68 -13.46 2.13
CA MET A 66 -7.98 -14.07 1.85
C MET A 66 -8.10 -14.54 0.40
N VAL A 67 -7.58 -13.78 -0.57
CA VAL A 67 -7.92 -13.90 -2.01
C VAL A 67 -7.64 -15.27 -2.62
N GLY A 68 -6.67 -16.03 -2.11
CA GLY A 68 -6.27 -17.35 -2.63
C GLY A 68 -4.90 -17.34 -3.32
N GLN A 69 -4.27 -18.51 -3.41
CA GLN A 69 -2.87 -18.66 -3.82
C GLN A 69 -2.60 -18.37 -5.29
N ASP A 70 -3.62 -18.38 -6.13
CA ASP A 70 -3.54 -17.99 -7.54
C ASP A 70 -3.40 -16.48 -7.74
N TYR A 71 -3.77 -15.67 -6.73
CA TYR A 71 -3.60 -14.22 -6.73
C TYR A 71 -2.44 -13.76 -5.85
N ALA A 72 -2.30 -14.37 -4.66
CA ALA A 72 -1.25 -14.00 -3.71
C ALA A 72 -0.87 -15.21 -2.85
N TRP A 73 0.43 -15.44 -2.72
CA TRP A 73 0.97 -16.46 -1.82
C TRP A 73 2.07 -15.86 -0.95
N LEU A 74 2.27 -16.45 0.23
CA LEU A 74 3.31 -16.03 1.15
C LEU A 74 4.68 -16.50 0.65
N LEU A 75 5.64 -15.59 0.66
CA LEU A 75 7.04 -15.88 0.40
C LEU A 75 7.82 -16.00 1.72
N ASP A 76 9.00 -16.61 1.64
CA ASP A 76 9.97 -16.59 2.73
C ASP A 76 10.39 -15.14 3.05
N ASN A 77 10.72 -14.86 4.32
CA ASN A 77 11.13 -13.53 4.75
C ASN A 77 12.41 -13.04 4.05
N ASP A 78 13.28 -13.95 3.59
CA ASP A 78 14.51 -13.62 2.87
C ASP A 78 14.30 -13.47 1.35
N ALA A 79 13.11 -13.71 0.82
CA ALA A 79 12.84 -13.69 -0.62
C ALA A 79 13.16 -12.33 -1.28
N VAL A 80 12.87 -11.23 -0.58
CA VAL A 80 13.17 -9.88 -1.09
C VAL A 80 14.67 -9.65 -1.23
N ARG A 81 15.46 -10.08 -0.24
CA ARG A 81 16.92 -9.99 -0.28
C ARG A 81 17.48 -10.81 -1.45
N ALA A 82 17.04 -12.06 -1.58
CA ALA A 82 17.46 -12.94 -2.67
C ALA A 82 17.11 -12.34 -4.04
N MET A 83 15.90 -11.81 -4.21
CA MET A 83 15.46 -11.16 -5.45
C MET A 83 16.36 -9.97 -5.81
N PHE A 84 16.73 -9.11 -4.84
CA PHE A 84 17.63 -7.98 -5.10
C PHE A 84 19.02 -8.42 -5.56
N HIS A 85 19.59 -9.47 -4.96
CA HIS A 85 20.88 -10.00 -5.41
C HIS A 85 20.81 -10.48 -6.87
N HIS A 86 19.79 -11.24 -7.22
CA HIS A 86 19.60 -11.71 -8.59
C HIS A 86 19.31 -10.60 -9.61
N ALA A 87 18.52 -9.59 -9.22
CA ALA A 87 18.26 -8.43 -10.07
C ALA A 87 19.56 -7.66 -10.37
N ALA A 88 20.44 -7.50 -9.36
CA ALA A 88 21.74 -6.86 -9.54
C ALA A 88 22.70 -7.70 -10.42
N GLU A 89 22.79 -9.00 -10.18
CA GLU A 89 23.62 -9.93 -10.97
C GLU A 89 23.23 -9.97 -12.46
N SER A 90 21.92 -9.84 -12.73
CA SER A 90 21.37 -9.88 -14.10
C SER A 90 21.19 -8.51 -14.74
N GLU A 91 21.56 -7.43 -14.03
CA GLU A 91 21.30 -6.04 -14.43
C GLU A 91 19.84 -5.79 -14.82
N MET A 92 18.90 -6.52 -14.21
CA MET A 92 17.48 -6.42 -14.51
C MET A 92 16.94 -5.07 -13.98
N PRO A 93 16.39 -4.20 -14.85
CA PRO A 93 15.74 -2.99 -14.37
C PRO A 93 14.48 -3.34 -13.60
N ILE A 94 14.37 -2.80 -12.38
CA ILE A 94 13.23 -2.97 -11.48
C ILE A 94 12.67 -1.62 -11.04
N MET A 95 11.43 -1.62 -10.56
CA MET A 95 10.83 -0.46 -9.87
C MET A 95 10.78 -0.75 -8.37
N CYS A 96 11.24 0.21 -7.57
CA CYS A 96 11.18 0.14 -6.11
C CYS A 96 10.31 1.28 -5.59
N PHE A 97 9.28 0.95 -4.82
CA PHE A 97 8.38 1.93 -4.23
C PHE A 97 8.61 1.99 -2.73
N VAL A 98 8.97 3.17 -2.21
CA VAL A 98 9.12 3.43 -0.77
C VAL A 98 8.29 4.65 -0.43
N GLY A 99 7.47 4.57 0.62
CA GLY A 99 6.52 5.63 0.92
C GLY A 99 6.23 5.81 2.40
N ASN A 100 5.65 6.96 2.69
CA ASN A 100 5.01 7.31 3.95
C ASN A 100 3.63 7.93 3.66
N ARG A 101 2.94 8.45 4.69
CA ARG A 101 1.58 9.00 4.54
C ARG A 101 1.48 10.18 3.56
N GLY A 102 2.55 10.94 3.33
CA GLY A 102 2.55 12.14 2.49
C GLY A 102 3.24 12.00 1.13
N CYS A 103 4.01 10.94 0.89
CA CYS A 103 4.76 10.77 -0.34
C CYS A 103 5.12 9.30 -0.61
N ILE A 104 5.14 8.92 -1.90
CA ILE A 104 5.70 7.66 -2.41
C ILE A 104 6.75 8.04 -3.45
N GLN A 105 7.93 7.44 -3.36
CA GLN A 105 9.02 7.57 -4.33
C GLN A 105 9.33 6.22 -4.97
#